data_AF-A0A8H7J881-F1
#
_entry.id   AF-A0A8H7J881-F1
#
_cell.length_a   1.000
_cell.length_b   1.000
_cell.length_c   1.000
_cell.angle_alpha   90.00
_cell.angle_beta   90.00
_cell.angle_gamma   90.00
#
_symmetry.space_group_name_H-M   'P 1'
#
loop_
_entity.id
_entity.type
_entity.pdbx_description
1 polymer ?
#
loop_
_entity_poly.entity_id
_entity_poly.type
_entity_poly.pdbx_seq_one_letter_code
_entity_poly.pdbx_strand_id
1 'polypeptide(L)'
;MLVASYFTAGKRFRTVCAATVITCVAAFYLVPILPSISTPSFRKTAITIDDVHFTASGRHLSTLARDYLCSAHKVPPYQRDTSNTSYRRKVYDLFMLKTELDWLEIRLNELASQVDYFVILEAPTTFTGLPKQLYFQDNKERFKEFRHKIIHHVLLPPEKNLSDGIPGTGRFEHYSQAWATERYQRNAMFTQVFPFLADSAAPQKDDVIIVSDIDEIPRPATVQLL
;
A
#
# COMPACT_ATOMS: atom_id res chain seq x y z
N MET A 1 -40.19 -77.81 -43.85
CA MET A 1 -40.07 -76.40 -43.44
C MET A 1 -38.73 -75.89 -43.95
N LEU A 2 -38.77 -75.03 -44.97
CA LEU A 2 -37.68 -74.28 -45.63
C LEU A 2 -36.83 -73.48 -44.61
N VAL A 3 -35.61 -72.96 -44.81
CA VAL A 3 -34.68 -72.80 -45.94
C VAL A 3 -33.28 -72.45 -45.37
N ALA A 4 -32.26 -72.57 -46.23
CA ALA A 4 -30.84 -72.26 -46.10
C ALA A 4 -30.42 -70.99 -45.33
N SER A 5 -29.21 -71.00 -44.77
CA SER A 5 -28.50 -69.81 -44.29
C SER A 5 -27.11 -69.73 -44.94
N TYR A 6 -26.88 -68.64 -45.68
CA TYR A 6 -25.63 -68.24 -46.28
C TYR A 6 -25.46 -66.71 -46.08
N PHE A 7 -24.19 -66.28 -46.02
CA PHE A 7 -23.64 -64.92 -46.23
C PHE A 7 -23.39 -63.94 -45.04
N THR A 8 -22.09 -63.87 -44.71
CA THR A 8 -21.19 -62.75 -44.34
C THR A 8 -21.70 -61.30 -44.15
N ALA A 9 -21.21 -60.65 -43.09
CA ALA A 9 -20.52 -59.32 -43.06
C ALA A 9 -20.10 -59.02 -41.60
N GLY A 10 -18.88 -58.67 -41.20
CA GLY A 10 -17.78 -58.03 -41.93
C GLY A 10 -17.72 -56.53 -41.60
N LYS A 11 -16.85 -56.16 -40.64
CA LYS A 11 -16.25 -54.81 -40.46
C LYS A 11 -17.21 -53.64 -40.14
N ARG A 12 -17.44 -53.31 -38.86
CA ARG A 12 -17.82 -51.92 -38.48
C ARG A 12 -17.63 -51.48 -37.02
N PHE A 13 -17.11 -52.31 -36.11
CA PHE A 13 -17.15 -51.99 -34.67
C PHE A 13 -15.82 -51.61 -34.00
N ARG A 14 -14.72 -51.42 -34.76
CA ARG A 14 -13.42 -51.07 -34.17
C ARG A 14 -12.94 -49.63 -34.41
N THR A 15 -13.65 -48.83 -35.21
CA THR A 15 -13.16 -47.52 -35.64
C THR A 15 -13.68 -46.35 -34.80
N VAL A 16 -14.77 -46.53 -34.04
CA VAL A 16 -15.44 -45.41 -33.34
C VAL A 16 -14.81 -45.09 -31.97
N CYS A 17 -14.13 -46.03 -31.31
CA CYS A 17 -13.45 -45.74 -30.03
C CYS A 17 -12.07 -45.07 -30.19
N ALA A 18 -11.33 -45.37 -31.27
CA ALA A 18 -9.99 -44.82 -31.46
C ALA A 18 -10.02 -43.34 -31.89
N ALA A 19 -10.97 -42.95 -32.74
CA ALA A 19 -11.05 -41.58 -33.26
C ALA A 19 -11.37 -40.55 -32.17
N THR A 20 -12.21 -40.90 -31.19
CA THR A 20 -12.63 -40.00 -30.09
C THR A 20 -11.56 -39.85 -29.01
N VAL A 21 -10.76 -40.89 -28.77
CA VAL A 21 -9.64 -40.82 -27.80
C VAL A 21 -8.45 -40.05 -28.39
N ILE A 22 -8.17 -40.22 -29.68
CA ILE A 22 -7.05 -39.52 -30.34
C ILE A 22 -7.33 -38.01 -30.47
N THR A 23 -8.58 -37.60 -30.71
CA THR A 23 -8.95 -36.17 -30.80
C THR A 23 -8.86 -35.46 -29.44
N CYS A 24 -9.24 -36.11 -28.33
CA CYS A 24 -9.09 -35.52 -26.99
C CYS A 24 -7.64 -35.41 -26.53
N VAL A 25 -6.77 -36.36 -26.92
CA VAL A 25 -5.33 -36.31 -26.56
C VAL A 25 -4.59 -35.26 -27.40
N ALA A 26 -4.87 -35.15 -28.70
CA ALA A 26 -4.22 -34.14 -29.54
C ALA A 26 -4.58 -32.70 -29.15
N ALA A 27 -5.80 -32.45 -28.66
CA ALA A 27 -6.22 -31.13 -28.18
C ALA A 27 -5.49 -30.69 -26.89
N PHE A 28 -5.00 -31.63 -26.08
CA PHE A 28 -4.24 -31.33 -24.87
C PHE A 28 -2.76 -31.02 -25.13
N TYR A 29 -2.20 -31.49 -26.25
CA TYR A 29 -0.78 -31.31 -26.58
C TYR A 29 -0.50 -30.24 -27.65
N LEU A 30 -1.52 -29.69 -28.32
CA LEU A 30 -1.34 -28.72 -29.41
C LEU A 30 -1.90 -27.31 -29.14
N VAL A 31 -2.48 -27.06 -27.97
CA VAL A 31 -2.80 -25.69 -27.56
C VAL A 31 -1.68 -25.20 -26.65
N PRO A 32 -0.95 -24.12 -27.01
CA PRO A 32 -0.09 -23.43 -26.05
C PRO A 32 -1.00 -22.70 -25.06
N ILE A 33 -1.62 -23.44 -24.15
CA ILE A 33 -2.32 -22.88 -22.98
C ILE A 33 -1.23 -22.55 -21.98
N LEU A 34 -0.52 -21.46 -22.25
CA LEU A 34 0.13 -20.59 -21.28
C LEU A 34 0.69 -19.45 -22.14
N PRO A 35 0.14 -18.23 -22.09
CA PRO A 35 0.88 -17.10 -22.61
C PRO A 35 2.24 -17.14 -21.92
N SER A 36 3.34 -17.12 -22.69
CA SER A 36 4.64 -16.91 -22.11
C SER A 36 4.55 -15.55 -21.42
N ILE A 37 4.42 -15.57 -20.10
CA ILE A 37 4.64 -14.38 -19.31
C ILE A 37 6.12 -14.12 -19.53
N SER A 38 6.44 -13.24 -20.49
CA SER A 38 7.65 -12.47 -20.39
C SER A 38 7.51 -11.72 -19.07
N THR A 39 7.97 -12.36 -18.01
CA THR A 39 8.37 -11.60 -16.84
C THR A 39 9.33 -10.57 -17.42
N PRO A 40 9.10 -9.26 -17.22
CA PRO A 40 10.15 -8.31 -17.47
C PRO A 40 11.30 -8.80 -16.61
N SER A 41 12.28 -9.43 -17.25
CA SER A 41 13.55 -9.71 -16.60
C SER A 41 14.06 -8.32 -16.31
N PHE A 42 13.90 -7.88 -15.07
CA PHE A 42 14.57 -6.69 -14.59
C PHE A 42 16.05 -7.06 -14.51
N ARG A 43 16.67 -7.10 -15.69
CA ARG A 43 18.03 -7.56 -15.94
C ARG A 43 19.01 -6.42 -15.72
N LYS A 44 18.72 -5.54 -14.76
CA LYS A 44 19.67 -4.56 -14.28
C LYS A 44 20.31 -5.12 -13.02
N THR A 45 21.53 -5.62 -13.18
CA THR A 45 22.43 -6.02 -12.08
C THR A 45 23.06 -4.81 -11.39
N ALA A 46 22.87 -3.59 -11.92
CA ALA A 46 23.34 -2.35 -11.35
C ALA A 46 22.24 -1.28 -11.43
N ILE A 47 22.01 -0.60 -10.31
CA ILE A 47 21.17 0.60 -10.23
C ILE A 47 22.00 1.74 -10.81
N THR A 48 21.55 2.35 -11.91
CA THR A 48 22.19 3.54 -12.50
C THR A 48 21.58 4.82 -11.90
N ILE A 49 22.28 5.96 -12.01
CA ILE A 49 21.75 7.25 -11.54
C ILE A 49 20.39 7.56 -12.19
N ASP A 50 20.18 7.13 -13.44
CA ASP A 50 18.90 7.27 -14.15
C ASP A 50 17.78 6.37 -13.61
N ASP A 51 18.10 5.29 -12.89
CA ASP A 51 17.10 4.46 -12.17
C ASP A 51 16.69 5.08 -10.83
N VAL A 52 17.52 6.00 -10.31
CA VAL A 52 17.29 6.75 -9.07
C VAL A 52 16.71 8.13 -9.38
N HIS A 53 17.02 8.70 -10.54
CA HIS A 53 16.43 9.92 -11.05
C HIS A 53 15.02 9.66 -11.55
N PHE A 54 14.10 9.63 -10.60
CA PHE A 54 12.76 10.04 -10.89
C PHE A 54 12.81 11.55 -11.12
N THR A 55 12.90 11.99 -12.38
CA THR A 55 12.58 13.38 -12.74
C THR A 55 11.08 13.53 -12.55
N ALA A 56 10.63 13.64 -11.29
CA ALA A 56 9.27 13.96 -10.93
C ALA A 56 9.06 15.44 -11.29
N SER A 57 8.89 15.74 -12.58
CA SER A 57 8.49 17.07 -13.02
C SER A 57 7.04 17.39 -12.65
N GLY A 58 6.32 16.45 -12.03
CA GLY A 58 5.00 16.65 -11.48
C GLY A 58 4.53 15.49 -10.64
N ARG A 59 3.58 15.77 -9.76
CA ARG A 59 2.93 14.78 -8.89
C ARG A 59 2.09 13.76 -9.64
N HIS A 60 1.67 14.04 -10.86
CA HIS A 60 0.77 13.19 -11.61
C HIS A 60 1.46 12.49 -12.76
N LEU A 61 1.24 11.18 -12.86
CA LEU A 61 1.56 10.41 -14.03
C LEU A 61 0.62 10.79 -15.18
N SER A 62 1.14 10.76 -16.40
CA SER A 62 0.26 10.80 -17.60
C SER A 62 -0.64 9.56 -17.60
N THR A 63 -1.80 9.64 -18.24
CA THR A 63 -2.74 8.52 -18.36
C THR A 63 -2.05 7.27 -18.90
N LEU A 64 -1.21 7.42 -19.93
CA LEU A 64 -0.43 6.33 -20.51
C LEU A 64 0.55 5.71 -19.51
N ALA A 65 1.30 6.52 -18.77
CA ALA A 65 2.28 6.04 -17.79
C ALA A 65 1.59 5.32 -16.62
N ARG A 66 0.49 5.90 -16.13
CA ARG A 66 -0.36 5.27 -15.10
C ARG A 66 -0.86 3.91 -15.56
N ASP A 67 -1.49 3.84 -16.73
CA ASP A 67 -2.11 2.61 -17.23
C ASP A 67 -1.07 1.51 -17.47
N TYR A 68 0.09 1.89 -17.99
CA TYR A 68 1.22 0.98 -18.17
C TYR A 68 1.71 0.40 -16.84
N LEU A 69 1.97 1.24 -15.83
CA LEU A 69 2.46 0.81 -14.51
C LEU A 69 1.42 -0.04 -13.78
N CYS A 70 0.16 0.40 -13.75
CA CYS A 70 -0.95 -0.34 -13.16
C CYS A 70 -1.10 -1.74 -13.80
N SER A 71 -1.07 -1.82 -15.13
CA SER A 71 -1.14 -3.09 -15.87
C SER A 71 0.04 -4.02 -15.56
N ALA A 72 1.26 -3.49 -15.49
CA ALA A 72 2.46 -4.26 -15.14
C ALA A 72 2.37 -4.93 -13.76
N HIS A 73 1.66 -4.29 -12.82
CA HIS A 73 1.42 -4.81 -11.47
C HIS A 73 0.09 -5.55 -11.30
N LYS A 74 -0.71 -5.73 -12.37
CA LYS A 74 -2.04 -6.36 -12.34
C LYS A 74 -3.03 -5.66 -11.38
N VAL A 75 -2.91 -4.34 -11.25
CA VAL A 75 -3.80 -3.49 -10.44
C VAL A 75 -4.55 -2.55 -11.39
N PRO A 76 -5.88 -2.37 -11.25
CA PRO A 76 -6.58 -1.37 -12.06
C PRO A 76 -6.17 0.04 -11.62
N PRO A 77 -6.02 1.00 -12.56
CA PRO A 77 -5.79 2.39 -12.18
C PRO A 77 -6.99 2.91 -11.39
N TYR A 78 -6.73 3.75 -10.40
CA TYR A 78 -7.82 4.43 -9.69
C TYR A 78 -8.68 5.23 -10.68
N GLN A 79 -9.98 4.95 -10.63
CA GLN A 79 -10.98 5.68 -11.39
C GLN A 79 -11.49 6.83 -10.53
N ARG A 80 -11.01 8.03 -10.84
CA ARG A 80 -11.52 9.25 -10.22
C ARG A 80 -12.98 9.44 -10.60
N ASP A 81 -13.82 9.71 -9.60
CA ASP A 81 -15.17 10.19 -9.84
C ASP A 81 -15.12 11.57 -10.54
N THR A 82 -15.65 11.62 -11.75
CA THR A 82 -15.67 12.83 -12.59
C THR A 82 -16.80 13.79 -12.19
N SER A 83 -17.70 13.40 -11.29
CA SER A 83 -18.79 14.25 -10.81
C SER A 83 -18.29 15.51 -10.09
N ASN A 84 -17.12 15.42 -9.43
CA ASN A 84 -16.48 16.54 -8.75
C ASN A 84 -15.10 16.87 -9.37
N THR A 85 -15.12 17.73 -10.39
CA THR A 85 -13.90 18.16 -11.10
C THR A 85 -12.99 19.04 -10.24
N SER A 86 -13.53 19.71 -9.23
CA SER A 86 -12.76 20.56 -8.30
C SER A 86 -11.90 19.76 -7.32
N TYR A 87 -12.32 18.53 -7.00
CA TYR A 87 -11.71 17.76 -5.94
C TYR A 87 -10.57 16.86 -6.42
N ARG A 88 -9.33 17.17 -6.02
CA ARG A 88 -8.19 16.27 -6.23
C ARG A 88 -8.01 15.35 -5.02
N ARG A 89 -7.87 14.05 -5.28
CA ARG A 89 -7.40 13.04 -4.31
C ARG A 89 -6.14 13.52 -3.59
N LYS A 90 -6.18 13.48 -2.27
CA LYS A 90 -5.10 13.90 -1.39
C LYS A 90 -4.33 12.71 -0.85
N VAL A 91 -3.07 12.93 -0.52
CA VAL A 91 -2.19 11.94 0.10
C VAL A 91 -1.74 12.48 1.46
N TYR A 92 -2.07 11.74 2.51
CA TYR A 92 -1.66 11.99 3.89
C TYR A 92 -0.58 10.98 4.27
N ASP A 93 0.54 11.47 4.79
CA ASP A 93 1.62 10.64 5.30
C ASP A 93 1.67 10.77 6.83
N LEU A 94 1.39 9.67 7.54
CA LEU A 94 1.18 9.60 8.98
C LEU A 94 2.31 8.81 9.63
N PHE A 95 2.95 9.41 10.62
CA PHE A 95 3.99 8.74 11.39
C PHE A 95 4.11 9.36 12.79
N MET A 96 4.65 8.55 13.71
CA MET A 96 4.98 9.00 15.05
C MET A 96 6.42 9.47 15.10
N LEU A 97 6.68 10.54 15.85
CA LEU A 97 8.02 11.05 16.08
C LEU A 97 8.42 10.89 17.54
N LYS A 98 9.56 10.25 17.79
CA LYS A 98 10.13 10.13 19.13
C LYS A 98 11.26 11.13 19.32
N THR A 99 12.33 10.98 18.55
CA THR A 99 13.62 11.69 18.67
C THR A 99 14.27 11.98 17.30
N GLU A 100 13.73 11.39 16.23
CA GLU A 100 14.39 11.15 14.95
C GLU A 100 14.30 12.36 13.98
N LEU A 101 14.78 13.53 14.40
CA LEU A 101 14.67 14.75 13.59
C LEU A 101 15.38 14.68 12.23
N ASP A 102 16.47 13.91 12.13
CA ASP A 102 17.19 13.74 10.86
C ASP A 102 16.40 12.86 9.89
N TRP A 103 15.75 11.80 10.39
CA TRP A 103 14.85 10.98 9.59
C TRP A 103 13.62 11.78 9.13
N LEU A 104 13.10 12.67 9.98
CA LEU A 104 12.05 13.59 9.59
C LEU A 104 12.49 14.50 8.44
N GLU A 105 13.69 15.08 8.52
CA GLU A 105 14.21 15.94 7.44
C GLU A 105 14.35 15.17 6.13
N ILE A 106 14.91 13.96 6.16
CA ILE A 106 15.03 13.10 4.98
C ILE A 106 13.64 12.80 4.39
N ARG A 107 12.70 12.36 5.23
CA ARG A 107 11.35 11.98 4.79
C ARG A 107 10.59 13.16 4.17
N LEU A 108 10.66 14.35 4.80
CA LEU A 108 10.01 15.55 4.27
C LEU A 108 10.59 15.94 2.91
N ASN A 109 11.92 15.97 2.77
CA ASN A 109 12.56 16.31 1.50
C ASN A 109 12.23 15.30 0.39
N GLU A 110 12.22 14.00 0.71
CA GLU A 110 11.95 12.94 -0.26
C GLU A 110 10.48 12.98 -0.75
N LEU A 111 9.53 13.20 0.16
CA LEU A 111 8.10 13.03 -0.12
C LEU A 111 7.33 14.33 -0.36
N ALA A 112 7.92 15.50 -0.10
CA ALA A 112 7.20 16.78 -0.18
C ALA A 112 6.59 17.06 -1.56
N SER A 113 7.12 16.50 -2.65
CA SER A 113 6.52 16.65 -3.98
C SER A 113 5.23 15.83 -4.16
N GLN A 114 5.08 14.71 -3.44
CA GLN A 114 4.01 13.73 -3.63
C GLN A 114 2.94 13.75 -2.53
N VAL A 115 3.29 14.24 -1.34
CA VAL A 115 2.40 14.30 -0.18
C VAL A 115 1.73 15.68 -0.07
N ASP A 116 0.44 15.69 0.27
CA ASP A 116 -0.28 16.93 0.62
C ASP A 116 -0.02 17.33 2.06
N TYR A 117 -0.20 16.37 2.97
CA TYR A 117 -0.10 16.63 4.39
C TYR A 117 0.74 15.57 5.10
N PHE A 118 1.71 16.02 5.87
CA PHE A 118 2.46 15.21 6.81
C PHE A 118 1.80 15.33 8.18
N VAL A 119 1.23 14.24 8.67
CA VAL A 119 0.63 14.17 10.01
C VAL A 119 1.68 13.64 10.96
N ILE A 120 2.25 14.54 11.74
CA ILE A 120 3.29 14.25 12.72
C ILE A 120 2.63 14.12 14.08
N LEU A 121 2.58 12.90 14.59
CA LEU A 121 2.16 12.66 15.96
C LEU A 121 3.37 12.70 16.89
N GLU A 122 3.32 13.56 17.90
CA GLU A 122 4.33 13.63 18.95
C GLU A 122 3.71 13.38 20.33
N ALA A 123 4.26 12.43 21.08
CA ALA A 123 3.81 12.16 22.45
C ALA A 123 4.78 12.75 23.49
N PRO A 124 4.28 13.23 24.65
CA PRO A 124 5.11 13.65 25.79
C PRO A 124 5.68 12.46 26.57
N THR A 125 5.42 11.23 26.14
CA THR A 125 5.89 10.00 26.78
C THR A 125 6.37 8.98 25.75
N THR A 126 7.31 8.14 26.14
CA THR A 126 7.68 6.93 25.38
C THR A 126 6.58 5.87 25.50
N PHE A 127 6.65 4.83 24.68
CA PHE A 127 5.72 3.68 24.80
C PHE A 127 5.81 2.98 26.16
N THR A 128 6.94 3.07 26.86
CA THR A 128 7.13 2.54 28.21
C THR A 128 6.67 3.50 29.31
N GLY A 129 6.04 4.62 28.96
CA GLY A 129 5.51 5.61 29.90
C GLY A 129 6.55 6.56 30.48
N LEU A 130 7.79 6.57 29.98
CA LEU A 130 8.80 7.52 30.45
C LEU A 130 8.53 8.91 29.86
N PRO A 131 8.64 10.00 30.65
CA PRO A 131 8.53 11.35 30.13
C PRO A 131 9.54 11.60 28.99
N LYS A 132 9.09 12.30 27.96
CA LYS A 132 9.86 12.65 26.77
C LYS A 132 9.60 14.11 26.40
N GLN A 133 10.66 14.81 26.01
CA GLN A 133 10.53 16.14 25.41
C GLN A 133 9.78 16.07 24.06
N LEU A 134 9.22 17.21 23.66
CA LEU A 134 8.55 17.36 22.38
C LEU A 134 9.57 17.90 21.36
N TYR A 135 10.42 16.99 20.86
CA TYR A 135 11.50 17.27 19.92
C TYR A 135 11.05 18.03 18.66
N PHE A 136 9.92 17.68 18.05
CA PHE A 136 9.43 18.47 16.91
C PHE A 136 8.98 19.84 17.38
N GLN A 137 8.18 19.90 18.44
CA GLN A 137 7.69 21.18 18.99
C GLN A 137 8.83 22.16 19.29
N ASP A 138 9.92 21.67 19.88
CA ASP A 138 11.07 22.48 20.27
C ASP A 138 11.94 22.88 19.07
N ASN A 139 11.79 22.21 17.90
CA ASN A 139 12.63 22.39 16.71
C ASN A 139 11.84 22.71 15.44
N LYS A 140 10.58 23.16 15.53
CA LYS A 140 9.70 23.43 14.36
C LYS A 140 10.31 24.41 13.36
N GLU A 141 11.18 25.30 13.81
CA GLU A 141 11.88 26.26 12.95
C GLU A 141 12.77 25.58 11.91
N ARG A 142 13.35 24.41 12.23
CA ARG A 142 14.15 23.60 11.30
C ARG A 142 13.36 23.16 10.06
N PHE A 143 12.04 22.98 10.19
CA PHE A 143 11.17 22.43 9.14
C PHE A 143 10.26 23.50 8.51
N LYS A 144 10.68 24.78 8.56
CA LYS A 144 9.83 25.91 8.15
C LYS A 144 9.34 25.85 6.71
N GLU A 145 10.15 25.27 5.82
CA GLU A 145 9.84 25.13 4.39
C GLU A 145 8.59 24.24 4.15
N PHE A 146 8.37 23.27 5.04
CA PHE A 146 7.27 22.31 4.94
C PHE A 146 6.04 22.69 5.79
N ARG A 147 6.05 23.82 6.50
CA ARG A 147 4.97 24.23 7.44
C ARG A 147 3.58 24.13 6.86
N HIS A 148 3.41 24.56 5.62
CA HIS A 148 2.14 24.57 4.92
C HIS A 148 1.56 23.16 4.65
N LYS A 149 2.37 22.11 4.83
CA LYS A 149 1.99 20.70 4.70
C LYS A 149 1.97 19.96 6.03
N ILE A 150 2.56 20.50 7.09
CA ILE A 150 2.68 19.78 8.37
C ILE A 150 1.44 20.00 9.21
N ILE A 151 0.79 18.89 9.58
CA ILE A 151 -0.23 18.80 10.61
C ILE A 151 0.45 18.16 11.82
N HIS A 152 0.81 18.98 12.82
CA HIS A 152 1.46 18.50 14.03
C HIS A 152 0.45 18.34 15.16
N HIS A 153 0.38 17.14 15.73
CA HIS A 153 -0.48 16.85 16.86
C HIS A 153 0.32 16.35 18.06
N VAL A 154 0.13 17.01 19.21
CA VAL A 154 0.66 16.52 20.49
C VAL A 154 -0.39 15.60 21.11
N LEU A 155 0.00 14.37 21.38
CA LEU A 155 -0.90 13.34 21.92
C LEU A 155 -1.62 13.82 23.18
N LEU A 156 -2.95 13.77 23.16
CA LEU A 156 -3.77 13.97 24.35
C LEU A 156 -3.86 12.66 25.13
N PRO A 157 -3.88 12.72 26.47
CA PRO A 157 -3.97 11.52 27.31
C PRO A 157 -5.31 10.80 27.13
N PRO A 158 -5.33 9.47 27.32
CA PRO A 158 -6.57 8.70 27.27
C PRO A 158 -7.48 9.01 28.46
N GLU A 159 -8.80 8.92 28.26
CA GLU A 159 -9.79 9.10 29.35
C GLU A 159 -9.74 7.99 30.41
N LYS A 160 -9.23 6.81 30.05
CA LYS A 160 -9.07 5.63 30.92
C LYS A 160 -7.65 5.12 30.83
N ASN A 161 -7.17 4.41 31.85
CA ASN A 161 -5.84 3.83 31.78
C ASN A 161 -5.82 2.74 30.71
N LEU A 162 -4.79 2.76 29.87
CA LEU A 162 -4.63 1.78 28.79
C LEU A 162 -4.36 0.36 29.32
N SER A 163 -4.02 0.22 30.62
CA SER A 163 -3.90 -1.03 31.37
C SER A 163 -5.22 -1.69 31.76
N ASP A 164 -6.33 -0.93 31.77
CA ASP A 164 -7.57 -1.40 32.39
C ASP A 164 -8.17 -2.52 31.53
N GLY A 165 -7.93 -3.78 31.94
CA GLY A 165 -8.50 -4.98 31.30
C GLY A 165 -7.51 -5.92 30.62
N ILE A 166 -6.18 -5.75 30.78
CA ILE A 166 -5.19 -6.76 30.36
C ILE A 166 -4.88 -7.69 31.54
N PRO A 167 -5.41 -8.93 31.62
CA PRO A 167 -5.17 -9.80 32.77
C PRO A 167 -3.80 -10.50 32.66
N GLY A 168 -2.98 -10.35 33.71
CA GLY A 168 -1.98 -11.32 34.17
C GLY A 168 -0.67 -11.50 33.38
N THR A 169 0.43 -11.53 34.17
CA THR A 169 1.73 -12.25 33.98
C THR A 169 3.02 -11.40 33.93
N GLY A 170 3.29 -10.60 34.96
CA GLY A 170 4.66 -10.17 35.28
C GLY A 170 5.39 -9.45 34.13
N ARG A 171 6.64 -9.84 33.79
CA ARG A 171 7.45 -9.17 32.74
C ARG A 171 6.76 -9.05 31.36
N PHE A 172 5.75 -9.88 31.05
CA PHE A 172 4.95 -9.77 29.83
C PHE A 172 3.94 -8.62 29.86
N GLU A 173 3.59 -8.12 31.04
CA GLU A 173 2.74 -6.94 31.25
C GLU A 173 3.41 -5.66 30.74
N HIS A 174 4.73 -5.49 30.94
CA HIS A 174 5.43 -4.30 30.43
C HIS A 174 5.43 -4.21 28.90
N TYR A 175 5.54 -5.35 28.21
CA TYR A 175 5.47 -5.38 26.74
C TYR A 175 4.04 -5.19 26.23
N SER A 176 3.04 -5.81 26.86
CA SER A 176 1.64 -5.60 26.51
C SER A 176 1.23 -4.13 26.69
N GLN A 177 1.72 -3.48 27.74
CA GLN A 177 1.51 -2.06 28.01
C GLN A 177 2.22 -1.14 27.01
N ALA A 178 3.45 -1.48 26.61
CA ALA A 178 4.17 -0.73 25.59
C ALA A 178 3.44 -0.78 24.24
N TRP A 179 2.95 -1.95 23.82
CA TRP A 179 2.15 -2.07 22.60
C TRP A 179 0.76 -1.45 22.71
N ALA A 180 0.13 -1.48 23.89
CA ALA A 180 -1.13 -0.78 24.12
C ALA A 180 -0.94 0.75 23.99
N THR A 181 0.16 1.26 24.54
CA THR A 181 0.53 2.66 24.43
C THR A 181 0.85 3.01 22.98
N GLU A 182 1.73 2.26 22.32
CA GLU A 182 2.06 2.44 20.89
C GLU A 182 0.81 2.45 20.02
N ARG A 183 -0.11 1.49 20.19
CA ARG A 183 -1.38 1.43 19.46
C ARG A 183 -2.23 2.66 19.74
N TYR A 184 -2.31 3.10 20.99
CA TYR A 184 -3.04 4.31 21.35
C TYR A 184 -2.44 5.54 20.68
N GLN A 185 -1.11 5.69 20.73
CA GLN A 185 -0.41 6.78 20.04
C GLN A 185 -0.72 6.72 18.54
N ARG A 186 -0.44 5.60 17.86
CA ARG A 186 -0.68 5.45 16.42
C ARG A 186 -2.13 5.73 16.04
N ASN A 187 -3.09 5.22 16.81
CA ASN A 187 -4.52 5.45 16.56
C ASN A 187 -4.97 6.89 16.85
N ALA A 188 -4.23 7.66 17.65
CA ALA A 188 -4.55 9.06 17.92
C ALA A 188 -4.53 9.92 16.65
N MET A 189 -3.78 9.53 15.62
CA MET A 189 -3.88 10.20 14.32
C MET A 189 -5.31 10.07 13.75
N PHE A 190 -5.96 8.91 13.90
CA PHE A 190 -7.33 8.71 13.43
C PHE A 190 -8.39 9.24 14.38
N THR A 191 -8.16 9.22 15.70
CA THR A 191 -9.19 9.58 16.69
C THR A 191 -9.08 11.03 17.16
N GLN A 192 -7.88 11.62 17.15
CA GLN A 192 -7.61 12.97 17.65
C GLN A 192 -7.22 13.98 16.56
N VAL A 193 -6.84 13.52 15.35
CA VAL A 193 -6.47 14.43 14.24
C VAL A 193 -7.53 14.46 13.16
N PHE A 194 -7.77 13.33 12.47
CA PHE A 194 -8.64 13.28 11.29
C PHE A 194 -10.06 13.85 11.48
N PRO A 195 -10.76 13.60 12.61
CA PRO A 195 -12.11 14.13 12.82
C PRO A 195 -12.17 15.66 12.90
N PHE A 196 -11.04 16.31 13.15
CA PHE A 196 -10.92 17.75 13.35
C PHE A 196 -10.24 18.46 12.18
N LEU A 197 -9.87 17.73 11.12
CA LEU A 197 -9.34 18.33 9.91
C LEU A 197 -10.45 19.01 9.12
N ALA A 198 -10.23 20.28 8.77
CA ALA A 198 -11.18 21.14 8.08
C ALA A 198 -10.61 21.73 6.79
N ASP A 199 -11.47 22.38 6.02
CA ASP A 199 -11.11 23.11 4.80
C ASP A 199 -10.31 22.26 3.81
N SER A 200 -9.19 22.81 3.30
CA SER A 200 -8.30 22.13 2.36
C SER A 200 -7.66 20.85 2.93
N ALA A 201 -7.59 20.73 4.27
CA ALA A 201 -7.02 19.57 4.96
C ALA A 201 -8.07 18.50 5.29
N ALA A 202 -9.37 18.78 5.13
CA ALA A 202 -10.43 17.82 5.41
C ALA A 202 -10.30 16.59 4.49
N PRO A 203 -10.26 15.36 5.04
CA PRO A 203 -10.20 14.15 4.23
C PRO A 203 -11.51 13.99 3.46
N GLN A 204 -11.42 13.50 2.22
CA GLN A 204 -12.61 13.07 1.49
C GLN A 204 -12.51 11.60 1.11
N LYS A 205 -13.64 11.06 0.67
CA LYS A 205 -13.69 9.71 0.12
C LYS A 205 -12.62 9.57 -0.97
N ASP A 206 -11.99 8.41 -0.97
CA ASP A 206 -10.93 8.03 -1.90
C ASP A 206 -9.59 8.75 -1.71
N ASP A 207 -9.39 9.52 -0.63
CA ASP A 207 -8.04 9.96 -0.24
C ASP A 207 -7.15 8.80 0.20
N VAL A 208 -5.84 9.01 0.08
CA VAL A 208 -4.82 8.03 0.43
C VAL A 208 -4.23 8.39 1.78
N ILE A 209 -4.18 7.41 2.67
CA ILE A 209 -3.52 7.50 3.96
C ILE A 209 -2.39 6.49 3.96
N ILE A 210 -1.17 6.97 4.15
CA ILE A 210 0.03 6.15 4.35
C ILE A 210 0.34 6.21 5.83
N VAL A 211 0.45 5.04 6.48
CA VAL A 211 0.89 4.92 7.87
C VAL A 211 2.14 4.06 7.87
N SER A 212 3.24 4.60 8.39
CA SER A 212 4.49 3.85 8.54
C SER A 212 5.28 4.37 9.72
N ASP A 213 6.36 3.69 10.04
CA ASP A 213 7.37 4.25 10.94
C ASP A 213 8.21 5.32 10.21
N ILE A 214 8.87 6.20 10.96
CA ILE A 214 9.56 7.39 10.41
C ILE A 214 10.68 7.01 9.42
N ASP A 215 11.36 5.89 9.68
CA ASP A 215 12.46 5.31 8.89
C ASP A 215 11.98 4.42 7.73
N GLU A 216 10.69 4.08 7.67
CA GLU A 216 10.08 3.34 6.57
C GLU A 216 9.58 4.31 5.48
N ILE A 217 10.50 4.93 4.74
CA ILE A 217 10.18 5.95 3.73
C ILE A 217 9.78 5.29 2.41
N PRO A 218 8.52 5.45 1.92
CA PRO A 218 8.12 4.94 0.62
C PRO A 218 8.90 5.63 -0.50
N ARG A 219 9.12 4.92 -1.61
CA ARG A 219 9.67 5.57 -2.80
C ARG A 219 8.64 6.57 -3.35
N PRO A 220 9.04 7.79 -3.76
CA PRO A 220 8.13 8.78 -4.34
C PRO A 220 7.33 8.24 -5.53
N ALA A 221 7.96 7.40 -6.36
CA ALA A 221 7.32 6.74 -7.49
C ALA A 221 6.14 5.85 -7.08
N THR A 222 6.23 5.20 -5.92
CA THR A 222 5.15 4.38 -5.37
C THR A 222 4.00 5.28 -4.91
N VAL A 223 4.29 6.40 -4.25
CA VAL A 223 3.26 7.36 -3.81
C VAL A 223 2.54 7.98 -5.00
N GLN A 224 3.23 8.20 -6.11
CA GLN A 224 2.65 8.74 -7.33
C GLN A 224 1.60 7.82 -7.98
N LEU A 225 1.65 6.52 -7.69
CA LEU A 225 0.71 5.51 -8.19
C LEU A 225 -0.57 5.39 -7.33
N LEU A 226 -0.56 5.91 -6.09
CA LEU A 226 -1.68 5.85 -5.16
C LEU A 226 -2.70 6.96 -5.45
#